data_AF-E4TZJ7-F1
#
_entry.id   AF-E4TZJ7-F1
#
_cell.length_a   1.000
_cell.length_b   1.000
_cell.length_c   1.000
_cell.angle_alpha   90.00
_cell.angle_beta   90.00
_cell.angle_gamma   90.00
#
_symmetry.space_group_name_H-M   'P 1'
#
loop_
_entity.id
_entity.type
_entity.pdbx_description
1 polymer ?
#
loop_
_entity_poly.entity_id
_entity_poly.type
_entity_poly.pdbx_seq_one_letter_code
_entity_poly.pdbx_strand_id
1 'polypeptide(L)'
;MKRIGISVLILIAQLHANEPQSYTPGLGDMMGAVQIRHAKLWFAGQNQNWKLATYELDEIKEGLEDAAVYHPIFKGKPIAKMMKISIAPALDQVEESIKQKNSSQFIKAFETLSNACTSCHKNSGYGFIVIERPSTPPFSNQRFKP
;
A
#
# COMPACT_ATOMS: atom_id res chain seq x y z
N MET A 1 63.45 -11.40 -9.88
CA MET A 1 62.37 -10.62 -10.51
C MET A 1 61.20 -11.55 -10.86
N LYS A 2 59.97 -11.09 -10.57
CA LYS A 2 58.67 -11.58 -11.08
C LYS A 2 58.13 -12.92 -10.54
N ARG A 3 57.57 -12.86 -9.33
CA ARG A 3 56.33 -13.58 -8.96
C ARG A 3 55.48 -12.64 -8.10
N ILE A 4 54.18 -12.92 -8.03
CA ILE A 4 53.10 -12.14 -7.38
C ILE A 4 52.44 -11.15 -8.36
N GLY A 5 51.30 -11.54 -8.94
CA GLY A 5 50.52 -10.65 -9.80
C GLY A 5 49.21 -11.21 -10.34
N ILE A 6 49.03 -12.54 -10.35
CA ILE A 6 47.86 -13.15 -11.01
C ILE A 6 46.85 -13.78 -10.02
N SER A 7 47.25 -14.17 -8.80
CA SER A 7 46.32 -14.84 -7.86
C SER A 7 45.38 -13.93 -7.06
N VAL A 8 45.63 -12.62 -6.98
CA VAL A 8 44.76 -11.73 -6.17
C VAL A 8 43.51 -11.29 -6.93
N LEU A 9 43.56 -11.21 -8.26
CA LEU A 9 42.43 -10.78 -9.09
C LEU A 9 41.28 -11.80 -9.17
N ILE A 10 41.57 -13.10 -9.03
CA ILE A 10 40.55 -14.16 -9.11
C ILE A 10 39.72 -14.25 -7.81
N LEU A 11 40.29 -13.88 -6.66
CA LEU A 11 39.60 -13.98 -5.38
C LEU A 11 38.49 -12.91 -5.19
N ILE A 12 38.62 -11.75 -5.83
CA ILE A 12 37.63 -10.65 -5.72
C ILE A 12 36.37 -10.94 -6.55
N ALA A 13 36.48 -11.70 -7.64
CA ALA A 13 35.34 -12.06 -8.48
C ALA A 13 34.38 -13.05 -7.79
N GLN A 14 34.87 -13.85 -6.83
CA GLN A 14 34.05 -14.82 -6.09
C GLN A 14 33.32 -14.23 -4.88
N LEU A 15 33.72 -13.04 -4.40
CA LEU A 15 33.07 -12.39 -3.26
C LEU A 15 31.74 -11.70 -3.61
N HIS A 16 31.51 -11.39 -4.88
CA HIS A 16 30.26 -10.72 -5.33
C HIS A 16 29.13 -11.69 -5.70
N ALA A 17 29.37 -13.01 -5.67
CA ALA A 17 28.39 -13.99 -6.14
C ALA A 17 27.32 -14.37 -5.09
N ASN A 18 27.40 -13.87 -3.86
CA ASN A 18 26.59 -14.33 -2.72
C ASN A 18 25.94 -13.20 -1.90
N GLU A 19 25.77 -11.99 -2.44
CA GLU A 19 24.86 -11.03 -1.80
C GLU A 19 23.43 -11.58 -1.93
N PRO A 20 22.72 -11.85 -0.82
CA PRO A 20 21.35 -12.31 -0.90
C PRO A 20 20.55 -11.24 -1.65
N GLN A 21 19.95 -11.63 -2.78
CA GLN A 21 19.10 -10.73 -3.54
C GLN A 21 18.00 -10.22 -2.61
N SER A 22 17.98 -8.92 -2.35
CA SER A 22 16.96 -8.30 -1.50
C SER A 22 15.58 -8.60 -2.07
N TYR A 23 14.73 -9.26 -1.28
CA TYR A 23 13.38 -9.60 -1.69
C TYR A 23 12.53 -8.33 -1.79
N THR A 24 11.96 -8.09 -2.96
CA THR A 24 10.95 -7.04 -3.16
C THR A 24 9.60 -7.71 -3.40
N PRO A 25 8.59 -7.49 -2.55
CA PRO A 25 7.25 -8.04 -2.77
C PRO A 25 6.65 -7.62 -4.11
N GLY A 26 5.82 -8.47 -4.71
CA GLY A 26 5.11 -8.10 -5.93
C GLY A 26 4.06 -7.01 -5.65
N LEU A 27 3.71 -6.22 -6.68
CA LEU A 27 2.66 -5.20 -6.54
C LEU A 27 1.33 -5.80 -6.06
N GLY A 28 1.00 -7.03 -6.47
CA GLY A 28 -0.20 -7.73 -6.00
C GLY A 28 -0.19 -8.00 -4.50
N ASP A 29 0.95 -8.38 -3.93
CA ASP A 29 1.10 -8.63 -2.49
C ASP A 29 0.97 -7.32 -1.70
N MET A 30 1.60 -6.26 -2.19
CA MET A 30 1.50 -4.91 -1.60
C MET A 30 0.05 -4.41 -1.62
N MET A 31 -0.64 -4.52 -2.75
CA MET A 31 -2.05 -4.12 -2.84
C MET A 31 -2.98 -5.00 -2.01
N GLY A 32 -2.66 -6.30 -1.84
CA GLY A 32 -3.38 -7.17 -0.92
C GLY A 32 -3.26 -6.70 0.54
N ALA A 33 -2.05 -6.32 0.97
CA ALA A 33 -1.83 -5.74 2.30
C ALA A 33 -2.60 -4.41 2.48
N VAL A 34 -2.56 -3.52 1.47
CA VAL A 34 -3.33 -2.27 1.47
C VAL A 34 -4.83 -2.54 1.56
N GLN A 35 -5.36 -3.52 0.83
CA GLN A 35 -6.79 -3.87 0.89
C GLN A 35 -7.23 -4.36 2.27
N ILE A 36 -6.38 -5.12 2.97
CA ILE A 36 -6.63 -5.54 4.35
C ILE A 36 -6.69 -4.31 5.26
N ARG A 37 -5.74 -3.38 5.14
CA ARG A 37 -5.72 -2.12 5.92
C ARG A 37 -6.93 -1.24 5.62
N HIS A 38 -7.34 -1.15 4.35
CA HIS A 38 -8.58 -0.47 3.93
C HIS A 38 -9.82 -1.07 4.61
N ALA A 39 -9.91 -2.40 4.72
CA ALA A 39 -11.00 -3.03 5.44
C ALA A 39 -10.97 -2.70 6.95
N LYS A 40 -9.78 -2.77 7.58
CA LYS A 40 -9.62 -2.42 9.01
C LYS A 40 -9.97 -0.96 9.28
N LEU A 41 -9.60 -0.04 8.39
CA LEU A 41 -9.94 1.38 8.44
C LEU A 41 -11.47 1.59 8.50
N TRP A 42 -12.25 0.88 7.67
CA TRP A 42 -13.72 0.94 7.72
C TRP A 42 -14.26 0.60 9.11
N PHE A 43 -13.83 -0.55 9.66
CA PHE A 43 -14.29 -1.00 10.97
C PHE A 43 -13.83 -0.10 12.11
N ALA A 44 -12.64 0.47 12.02
CA ALA A 44 -12.16 1.44 12.99
C ALA A 44 -13.00 2.73 12.97
N GLY A 45 -13.19 3.34 11.79
CA GLY A 45 -13.89 4.61 11.67
C GLY A 45 -15.40 4.52 11.96
N GLN A 46 -16.08 3.44 11.53
CA GLN A 46 -17.51 3.26 11.83
C GLN A 46 -17.77 3.07 13.34
N ASN A 47 -16.81 2.49 14.07
CA ASN A 47 -16.88 2.33 15.52
C ASN A 47 -16.30 3.54 16.27
N GLN A 48 -15.99 4.63 15.57
CA GLN A 48 -15.42 5.85 16.14
C GLN A 48 -14.11 5.59 16.91
N ASN A 49 -13.39 4.52 16.56
CA ASN A 49 -12.07 4.23 17.07
C ASN A 49 -11.04 5.02 16.27
N TRP A 50 -11.02 6.33 16.52
CA TRP A 50 -10.23 7.28 15.74
C TRP A 50 -8.73 7.00 15.81
N LYS A 51 -8.23 6.48 16.95
CA LYS A 51 -6.82 6.08 17.08
C LYS A 51 -6.47 4.95 16.11
N LEU A 52 -7.31 3.91 16.06
CA LEU A 52 -7.11 2.82 15.12
C LEU A 52 -7.32 3.30 13.67
N ALA A 53 -8.31 4.16 13.42
CA ALA A 53 -8.57 4.69 12.08
C ALA A 53 -7.36 5.51 11.55
N THR A 54 -6.74 6.34 12.40
CA THR A 54 -5.49 7.04 12.06
C THR A 54 -4.39 6.04 11.72
N TYR A 55 -4.16 5.05 12.59
CA TYR A 55 -3.13 4.03 12.36
C TYR A 55 -3.32 3.27 11.04
N GLU A 56 -4.53 2.78 10.76
CA GLU A 56 -4.79 2.05 9.51
C GLU A 56 -4.70 2.96 8.26
N LEU A 57 -5.03 4.25 8.38
CA LEU A 57 -4.86 5.20 7.28
C LEU A 57 -3.38 5.44 6.98
N ASP A 58 -2.54 5.59 8.01
CA ASP A 58 -1.10 5.78 7.86
C ASP A 58 -0.45 4.55 7.22
N GLU A 59 -0.84 3.34 7.63
CA GLU A 59 -0.38 2.08 7.02
C GLU A 59 -0.82 1.92 5.56
N ILE A 60 -1.99 2.44 5.18
CA ILE A 60 -2.42 2.49 3.78
C ILE A 60 -1.52 3.43 2.98
N LYS A 61 -1.21 4.62 3.52
CA LYS A 61 -0.32 5.59 2.87
C LYS A 61 1.07 5.00 2.65
N GLU A 62 1.66 4.41 3.68
CA GLU A 62 2.96 3.74 3.60
C GLU A 62 2.96 2.62 2.55
N GLY A 63 1.97 1.73 2.57
CA GLY A 63 1.89 0.64 1.58
C GLY A 63 1.71 1.12 0.13
N LEU A 64 1.04 2.25 -0.07
CA LEU A 64 0.91 2.89 -1.40
C LEU A 64 2.21 3.60 -1.82
N GLU A 65 2.92 4.23 -0.89
CA GLU A 65 4.23 4.85 -1.12
C GLU A 65 5.27 3.79 -1.50
N ASP A 66 5.33 2.68 -0.76
CA ASP A 66 6.19 1.54 -1.07
C ASP A 66 5.87 0.98 -2.46
N ALA A 67 4.58 0.79 -2.78
CA ALA A 67 4.19 0.34 -4.10
C ALA A 67 4.61 1.30 -5.22
N ALA A 68 4.55 2.61 -4.97
CA ALA A 68 5.02 3.62 -5.92
C ALA A 68 6.54 3.64 -6.07
N VAL A 69 7.29 3.33 -5.01
CA VAL A 69 8.76 3.26 -5.01
C VAL A 69 9.25 1.99 -5.71
N TYR A 70 8.71 0.84 -5.36
CA TYR A 70 9.17 -0.46 -5.87
C TYR A 70 8.57 -0.83 -7.23
N HIS A 71 7.37 -0.34 -7.55
CA HIS A 71 6.67 -0.63 -8.80
C HIS A 71 6.15 0.64 -9.51
N PRO A 72 7.01 1.64 -9.80
CA PRO A 72 6.59 2.92 -10.38
C PRO A 72 5.93 2.75 -11.75
N ILE A 73 6.39 1.77 -12.52
CA ILE A 73 5.77 1.28 -13.76
C ILE A 73 5.46 -0.20 -13.57
N PHE A 74 4.22 -0.61 -13.84
CA PHE A 74 3.82 -2.02 -13.80
C PHE A 74 3.10 -2.39 -15.08
N LYS A 75 3.64 -3.36 -15.83
CA LYS A 75 3.11 -3.81 -17.14
C LYS A 75 2.80 -2.64 -18.10
N GLY A 76 3.71 -1.66 -18.16
CA GLY A 76 3.58 -0.48 -19.01
C GLY A 76 2.62 0.59 -18.51
N LYS A 77 2.03 0.45 -17.31
CA LYS A 77 1.16 1.45 -16.68
C LYS A 77 1.95 2.29 -15.66
N PRO A 78 1.76 3.62 -15.63
CA PRO A 78 2.50 4.51 -14.72
C PRO A 78 1.86 4.54 -13.32
N ILE A 79 2.00 3.45 -12.57
CA ILE A 79 1.32 3.23 -11.28
C ILE A 79 1.57 4.37 -10.28
N ALA A 80 2.83 4.77 -10.06
CA ALA A 80 3.14 5.85 -9.11
C ALA A 80 2.42 7.16 -9.44
N LYS A 81 2.39 7.52 -10.74
CA LYS A 81 1.67 8.72 -11.21
C LYS A 81 0.16 8.57 -11.04
N MET A 82 -0.39 7.39 -11.35
CA MET A 82 -1.82 7.12 -11.19
C MET A 82 -2.26 7.18 -9.73
N MET A 83 -1.46 6.63 -8.80
CA MET A 83 -1.70 6.71 -7.36
C MET A 83 -1.71 8.15 -6.87
N LYS A 84 -0.70 8.95 -7.25
CA LYS A 84 -0.62 10.36 -6.88
C LYS A 84 -1.82 11.18 -7.35
N ILE A 85 -2.31 10.94 -8.57
CA ILE A 85 -3.40 11.72 -9.17
C ILE A 85 -4.77 11.23 -8.67
N SER A 86 -4.95 9.91 -8.55
CA SER A 86 -6.28 9.33 -8.36
C SER A 86 -6.59 8.99 -6.90
N ILE A 87 -5.58 8.64 -6.10
CA ILE A 87 -5.76 8.09 -4.74
C ILE A 87 -5.45 9.13 -3.66
N ALA A 88 -4.35 9.88 -3.79
CA ALA A 88 -3.91 10.83 -2.75
C ALA A 88 -5.01 11.83 -2.30
N PRO A 89 -5.78 12.47 -3.21
CA PRO A 89 -6.84 13.38 -2.79
C PRO A 89 -7.97 12.71 -2.00
N ALA A 90 -8.20 11.41 -2.19
CA ALA A 90 -9.19 10.66 -1.42
C ALA A 90 -8.66 10.29 -0.03
N LEU A 91 -7.36 9.99 0.09
CA LEU A 91 -6.70 9.77 1.39
C LEU A 91 -6.75 11.04 2.26
N ASP A 92 -6.51 12.20 1.67
CA ASP A 92 -6.56 13.50 2.37
C ASP A 92 -7.97 13.77 2.94
N GLN A 93 -9.03 13.43 2.19
CA GLN A 93 -10.41 13.55 2.66
C GLN A 93 -10.72 12.63 3.84
N VAL A 94 -10.20 11.40 3.82
CA VAL A 94 -10.35 10.46 4.94
C VAL A 94 -9.59 10.99 6.15
N GLU A 95 -8.35 11.43 5.96
CA GLU A 95 -7.54 12.00 7.03
C GLU A 95 -8.24 13.15 7.73
N GLU A 96 -8.78 14.10 6.96
CA GLU A 96 -9.49 15.25 7.50
C GLU A 96 -10.72 14.82 8.29
N SER A 97 -11.49 13.85 7.77
CA SER A 97 -12.67 13.34 8.48
C SER A 97 -12.31 12.66 9.81
N ILE A 98 -11.17 11.97 9.89
CA ILE A 98 -10.67 11.34 11.11
C ILE A 98 -10.19 12.40 12.10
N LYS A 99 -9.43 13.42 11.64
CA LYS A 99 -8.97 14.55 12.47
C LYS A 99 -10.16 15.28 13.10
N GLN A 100 -11.20 15.52 12.32
CA GLN A 100 -12.44 16.15 12.79
C GLN A 100 -13.34 15.21 13.60
N LYS A 101 -13.04 13.91 13.65
CA LYS A 101 -13.87 12.86 14.26
C LYS A 101 -15.32 12.88 13.73
N ASN A 102 -15.47 13.21 12.45
CA ASN A 102 -16.76 13.41 11.81
C ASN A 102 -17.20 12.11 11.11
N SER A 103 -18.05 11.32 11.78
CA SER A 103 -18.50 10.02 11.26
C SER A 103 -19.22 10.11 9.91
N SER A 104 -20.05 11.14 9.70
CA SER A 104 -20.78 11.31 8.43
C SER A 104 -19.83 11.64 7.28
N GLN A 105 -18.85 12.51 7.53
CA GLN A 105 -17.81 12.83 6.55
C GLN A 105 -16.88 11.64 6.29
N PHE A 106 -16.54 10.87 7.34
CA PHE A 106 -15.70 9.67 7.21
C PHE A 106 -16.35 8.65 6.29
N ILE A 107 -17.65 8.38 6.44
CA ILE A 107 -18.36 7.41 5.59
C ILE A 107 -18.28 7.81 4.11
N LYS A 108 -18.50 9.09 3.81
CA LYS A 108 -18.41 9.63 2.44
C LYS A 108 -16.98 9.59 1.91
N ALA A 109 -16.00 10.00 2.72
CA ALA A 109 -14.59 9.99 2.33
C ALA A 109 -14.09 8.56 2.07
N PHE A 110 -14.54 7.59 2.87
CA PHE A 110 -14.23 6.17 2.68
C PHE A 110 -14.80 5.63 1.36
N GLU A 111 -16.05 5.98 1.02
CA GLU A 111 -16.64 5.63 -0.28
C GLU A 111 -15.86 6.26 -1.44
N THR A 112 -15.47 7.53 -1.31
CA THR A 112 -14.60 8.20 -2.29
C THR A 112 -13.27 7.46 -2.46
N LEU A 113 -12.63 7.02 -1.37
CA LEU A 113 -11.40 6.23 -1.42
C LEU A 113 -11.63 4.87 -2.10
N SER A 114 -12.69 4.15 -1.76
CA SER A 114 -13.04 2.87 -2.40
C SER A 114 -13.25 3.02 -3.91
N ASN A 115 -13.94 4.08 -4.34
CA ASN A 115 -14.17 4.40 -5.74
C ASN A 115 -12.87 4.79 -6.47
N ALA A 116 -11.98 5.51 -5.80
CA ALA A 116 -10.66 5.86 -6.31
C ALA A 116 -9.80 4.60 -6.53
N CYS A 117 -9.76 3.69 -5.56
CA CYS A 117 -9.07 2.40 -5.67
C CYS A 117 -9.62 1.58 -6.86
N THR A 118 -10.94 1.43 -6.94
CA THR A 118 -11.63 0.75 -8.06
C THR A 118 -11.28 1.36 -9.41
N SER A 119 -11.27 2.69 -9.51
CA SER A 119 -10.93 3.41 -10.74
C SER A 119 -9.48 3.20 -11.16
N CYS A 120 -8.54 3.18 -10.19
CA CYS A 120 -7.14 2.89 -10.44
C CYS A 120 -6.94 1.47 -10.99
N HIS A 121 -7.61 0.48 -10.41
CA HIS A 121 -7.58 -0.90 -10.91
C HIS A 121 -8.15 -1.00 -12.32
N LYS A 122 -9.33 -0.40 -12.58
CA LYS A 122 -9.94 -0.35 -13.91
C LYS A 122 -8.99 0.25 -14.96
N ASN A 123 -8.41 1.42 -14.67
CA ASN A 123 -7.52 2.12 -15.60
C ASN A 123 -6.18 1.39 -15.81
N SER A 124 -5.80 0.51 -14.88
CA SER A 124 -4.62 -0.37 -14.98
C SER A 124 -4.90 -1.69 -15.71
N GLY A 125 -6.14 -1.92 -16.19
CA GLY A 125 -6.52 -3.17 -16.86
C GLY A 125 -7.03 -4.28 -15.93
N TYR A 126 -7.28 -3.95 -14.66
CA TYR A 126 -7.73 -4.86 -13.60
C TYR A 126 -9.16 -4.53 -13.15
N GLY A 127 -10.06 -4.21 -14.09
CA GLY A 127 -11.43 -3.76 -13.78
C GLY A 127 -12.32 -4.77 -13.06
N PHE A 128 -11.89 -6.03 -12.94
CA PHE A 128 -12.53 -7.05 -12.12
C PHE A 128 -12.19 -6.94 -10.63
N ILE A 129 -11.22 -6.10 -10.25
CA ILE A 129 -10.92 -5.76 -8.85
C ILE A 129 -11.75 -4.54 -8.48
N VAL A 130 -12.92 -4.82 -7.88
CA VAL A 130 -13.84 -3.80 -7.38
C VAL A 130 -13.69 -3.71 -5.86
N ILE A 131 -13.38 -2.52 -5.37
CA ILE A 131 -13.20 -2.25 -3.94
C ILE A 131 -14.50 -1.69 -3.38
N GLU A 132 -15.06 -2.39 -2.40
CA GLU A 132 -16.34 -2.06 -1.76
C GLU A 132 -16.17 -1.88 -0.25
N ARG A 133 -17.23 -1.35 0.38
CA ARG A 133 -17.36 -1.37 1.83
C ARG A 133 -17.45 -2.82 2.32
N PRO A 134 -16.56 -3.26 3.23
CA PRO A 134 -16.67 -4.61 3.77
C PRO A 134 -17.87 -4.72 4.72
N SER A 135 -18.61 -5.83 4.60
CA SER A 135 -19.76 -6.15 5.44
C SER A 135 -19.40 -6.88 6.73
N THR A 136 -18.27 -7.60 6.74
CA THR A 136 -17.76 -8.35 7.89
C THR A 136 -16.30 -8.01 8.19
N PRO A 137 -15.87 -7.96 9.46
CA PRO A 137 -14.48 -7.71 9.81
C PRO A 137 -13.52 -8.70 9.13
N PRO A 138 -12.36 -8.25 8.62
CA PRO A 138 -11.39 -9.13 7.97
C PRO A 138 -10.72 -10.10 8.96
N PHE A 139 -10.76 -9.78 10.26
CA PHE A 139 -10.17 -10.57 11.33
C PHE A 139 -11.15 -10.72 12.49
N SER A 140 -11.37 -11.97 12.92
CA SER A 140 -12.23 -12.29 14.07
C SER A 140 -11.55 -12.07 15.42
N ASN A 141 -10.22 -11.93 15.43
CA ASN A 141 -9.40 -11.78 16.64
C ASN A 141 -8.94 -10.32 16.90
N GLN A 142 -9.53 -9.33 16.22
CA GLN A 142 -9.25 -7.92 16.45
C GLN A 142 -10.50 -7.19 16.96
N ARG A 143 -10.33 -6.39 18.02
CA ARG A 143 -11.37 -5.48 18.52
C ARG A 143 -11.28 -4.14 17.78
N PHE A 144 -12.36 -3.75 17.11
CA PHE A 144 -12.43 -2.48 16.36
C PHE A 144 -13.08 -1.33 17.15
N LYS A 145 -13.77 -1.63 18.25
CA LYS A 145 -14.26 -0.63 19.21
C LYS A 145 -13.13 -0.18 20.16
N PRO A 146 -13.14 1.06 20.66
CA PRO A 146 -12.20 1.54 21.67
C PRO A 146 -12.18 0.68 22.94
#